data_AF-A0A7V9V770-F1
#
_entry.id   AF-A0A7V9V770-F1
#
_cell.length_a   1.000
_cell.length_b   1.000
_cell.length_c   1.000
_cell.angle_alpha   90.00
_cell.angle_beta   90.00
_cell.angle_gamma   90.00
#
_symmetry.space_group_name_H-M   'P 1'
#
loop_
_entity.id
_entity.type
_entity.pdbx_description
1 polymer ?
#
loop_
_entity_poly.entity_id
_entity_poly.type
_entity_poly.pdbx_seq_one_letter_code
_entity_poly.pdbx_strand_id
1 'polypeptide(L)'
;MLRVLRTWGYVDEWKLTDAGSRLARFYHEADLLIAEALGDGHFDGLDPASLASLASVFTFEQRGAGPAPAPSFPSKTLRQRWLAIERLCAELNLAEEEAGLPLTRQPDPGFMAMAYDWAKGDDLDSVLADDDMSGGDFVRNAKQLIDLLRQLGDVAPNAGTSGSARDAAEGFFRGLVAASSVIGTPTASPSPSPAA
;
A
#
# COMPACT_ATOMS: atom_id res chain seq x y z
N MET A 1 0.20 24.00 -8.70
CA MET A 1 1.29 23.48 -7.86
C MET A 1 1.66 24.45 -6.74
N LEU A 2 2.32 25.58 -7.02
CA LEU A 2 2.83 26.53 -5.99
C LEU A 2 1.78 27.12 -5.02
N ARG A 3 0.51 27.24 -5.46
CA ARG A 3 -0.58 27.78 -4.63
C ARG A 3 -1.07 26.76 -3.59
N VAL A 4 -1.25 25.49 -3.98
CA VAL A 4 -1.61 24.40 -3.08
C VAL A 4 -0.51 24.16 -2.04
N LEU A 5 0.74 24.14 -2.50
CA LEU A 5 1.91 24.01 -1.62
C LEU A 5 2.02 25.17 -0.60
N ARG A 6 1.60 26.40 -0.92
CA ARG A 6 1.55 27.48 0.08
C ARG A 6 0.40 27.33 1.05
N THR A 7 -0.79 27.00 0.55
CA THR A 7 -1.99 26.84 1.39
C THR A 7 -1.81 25.73 2.43
N TRP A 8 -1.03 24.69 2.11
CA TRP A 8 -0.78 23.53 2.97
C TRP A 8 0.59 23.58 3.67
N GLY A 9 1.30 24.72 3.63
CA GLY A 9 2.54 24.91 4.41
C GLY A 9 3.79 24.19 3.88
N TYR A 10 3.80 23.74 2.63
CA TYR A 10 4.97 23.16 1.96
C TYR A 10 5.99 24.20 1.47
N VAL A 11 5.58 25.46 1.33
CA VAL A 11 6.44 26.57 0.87
C VAL A 11 6.17 27.81 1.71
N ASP A 12 7.21 28.31 2.37
CA ASP A 12 7.22 29.64 3.01
C ASP A 12 8.44 30.43 2.49
N GLU A 13 8.21 31.66 2.02
CA GLU A 13 9.23 32.61 1.53
C GLU A 13 10.45 32.02 0.77
N TRP A 14 10.21 31.17 -0.24
CA TRP A 14 11.26 30.55 -1.08
C TRP A 14 12.21 29.58 -0.35
N LYS A 15 11.85 29.11 0.85
CA LYS A 15 12.51 28.00 1.54
C LYS A 15 11.56 26.81 1.60
N LEU A 16 12.07 25.63 1.26
CA LEU A 16 11.36 24.37 1.47
C LEU A 16 11.16 24.17 2.98
N THR A 17 9.94 23.84 3.38
CA THR A 17 9.70 23.32 4.74
C THR A 17 10.16 21.86 4.81
N ASP A 18 10.23 21.28 6.02
CA ASP A 18 10.54 19.85 6.17
C ASP A 18 9.55 18.97 5.40
N ALA A 19 8.29 19.42 5.30
CA ALA A 19 7.26 18.79 4.47
C ALA A 19 7.59 18.92 2.97
N GLY A 20 8.04 20.09 2.52
CA GLY A 20 8.48 20.31 1.12
C GLY A 20 9.68 19.47 0.72
N SER A 21 10.60 19.21 1.66
CA SER A 21 11.78 18.35 1.43
C SER A 21 11.43 16.88 1.32
N ARG A 22 10.38 16.43 2.03
CA ARG A 22 9.81 15.09 1.87
C ARG A 22 9.15 14.94 0.52
N LEU A 23 8.29 15.89 0.13
CA LEU A 23 7.58 15.87 -1.15
C LEU A 23 8.52 15.90 -2.37
N ALA A 24 9.69 16.54 -2.28
CA ALA A 24 10.67 16.59 -3.37
C ALA A 24 11.33 15.24 -3.71
N ARG A 25 11.14 14.19 -2.90
CA ARG A 25 11.71 12.85 -3.11
C ARG A 25 10.77 11.87 -3.79
N PHE A 26 9.59 12.36 -4.17
CA PHE A 26 8.43 11.56 -4.48
C PHE A 26 7.95 11.97 -5.89
N TYR A 27 8.02 11.03 -6.84
CA TYR A 27 7.58 11.16 -8.23
C TYR A 27 6.49 10.12 -8.55
N HIS A 28 5.34 10.22 -7.89
CA HIS A 28 4.15 9.39 -8.03
C HIS A 28 2.89 10.24 -7.81
N GLU A 29 1.83 9.94 -8.57
CA GLU A 29 0.52 10.62 -8.54
C GLU A 29 -0.21 10.56 -7.19
N ALA A 30 0.24 9.74 -6.23
CA ALA A 30 -0.35 9.61 -4.89
C ALA A 30 0.55 10.16 -3.78
N ASP A 31 1.70 10.74 -4.12
CA ASP A 31 2.72 11.05 -3.13
C ASP A 31 2.34 12.15 -2.16
N LEU A 32 1.57 13.14 -2.63
CA LEU A 32 1.06 14.17 -1.74
C LEU A 32 0.10 13.56 -0.72
N LEU A 33 -0.82 12.71 -1.15
CA LEU A 33 -1.74 12.02 -0.24
C LEU A 33 -1.01 11.11 0.76
N ILE A 34 0.02 10.38 0.33
CA ILE A 34 0.86 9.56 1.22
C ILE A 34 1.58 10.45 2.24
N ALA A 35 2.17 11.56 1.79
CA ALA A 35 2.88 12.50 2.65
C ALA A 35 1.96 13.13 3.70
N GLU A 36 0.74 13.50 3.32
CA GLU A 36 -0.29 14.01 4.22
C GLU A 36 -0.76 12.95 5.22
N ALA A 37 -1.11 11.75 4.76
CA ALA A 37 -1.53 10.66 5.64
C ALA A 37 -0.45 10.28 6.67
N LEU A 38 0.82 10.37 6.26
CA LEU A 38 1.97 10.17 7.15
C LEU A 38 2.17 11.35 8.12
N GLY A 39 1.99 12.58 7.65
CA GLY A 39 2.06 13.80 8.46
C GLY A 39 0.97 13.87 9.54
N ASP A 40 -0.24 13.45 9.19
CA ASP A 40 -1.40 13.37 10.08
C ASP A 40 -1.38 12.14 11.01
N GLY A 41 -0.31 11.35 10.97
CA GLY A 41 -0.10 10.21 11.85
C GLY A 41 -1.12 9.09 11.65
N HIS A 42 -1.67 8.92 10.44
CA HIS A 42 -2.64 7.85 10.17
C HIS A 42 -2.03 6.44 10.29
N PHE A 43 -0.71 6.34 10.11
CA PHE A 43 0.05 5.10 10.30
C PHE A 43 0.56 4.89 11.72
N ASP A 44 0.43 5.88 12.61
CA ASP A 44 1.02 5.81 13.94
C ASP A 44 0.31 4.77 14.82
N GLY A 45 1.13 3.99 15.51
CA GLY A 45 0.69 2.91 16.41
C GLY A 45 0.20 1.64 15.70
N LEU A 46 0.31 1.56 14.37
CA LEU A 46 -0.02 0.34 13.64
C LEU A 46 1.10 -0.70 13.74
N ASP A 47 0.73 -1.95 14.02
CA ASP A 47 1.64 -3.09 13.88
C ASP A 47 1.99 -3.35 12.40
N PRO A 48 3.05 -4.11 12.10
CA PRO A 48 3.51 -4.30 10.72
C PRO A 48 2.43 -4.79 9.76
N ALA A 49 1.56 -5.71 10.18
CA ALA A 49 0.49 -6.22 9.31
C ALA A 49 -0.60 -5.18 9.06
N SER A 50 -0.99 -4.44 10.10
CA SER A 50 -1.92 -3.32 9.97
C SER A 50 -1.35 -2.20 9.09
N LEU A 51 -0.05 -1.91 9.20
CA LEU A 51 0.61 -0.90 8.39
C LEU A 51 0.68 -1.33 6.91
N ALA A 52 1.04 -2.57 6.62
CA ALA A 52 1.00 -3.13 5.26
C ALA A 52 -0.41 -3.07 4.65
N SER A 53 -1.42 -3.46 5.43
CA SER A 53 -2.83 -3.36 5.05
C SER A 53 -3.23 -1.93 4.69
N LEU A 54 -2.89 -0.94 5.53
CA LEU A 54 -3.26 0.45 5.25
C LEU A 54 -2.46 1.04 4.07
N ALA A 55 -1.18 0.70 3.94
CA ALA A 55 -0.32 1.21 2.86
C ALA A 55 -0.73 0.65 1.49
N SER A 56 -1.36 -0.52 1.42
CA SER A 56 -1.76 -1.12 0.14
C SER A 56 -2.75 -0.27 -0.64
N VAL A 57 -3.50 0.62 0.03
CA VAL A 57 -4.52 1.43 -0.63
C VAL A 57 -3.95 2.43 -1.63
N PHE A 58 -2.67 2.77 -1.50
CA PHE A 58 -1.98 3.68 -2.40
C PHE A 58 -1.42 2.97 -3.64
N THR A 59 -1.10 1.68 -3.51
CA THR A 59 -0.46 0.90 -4.58
C THR A 59 -1.43 0.05 -5.37
N PHE A 60 -2.53 -0.39 -4.74
CA PHE A 60 -3.53 -1.22 -5.38
C PHE A 60 -4.40 -0.43 -6.35
N GLU A 61 -4.79 -1.11 -7.42
CA GLU A 61 -5.72 -0.62 -8.42
C GLU A 61 -6.54 -1.81 -8.91
N GLN A 62 -7.84 -1.80 -8.62
CA GLN A 62 -8.74 -2.77 -9.22
C GLN A 62 -8.73 -2.62 -10.74
N ARG A 63 -8.52 -3.74 -11.44
CA ARG A 63 -8.56 -3.81 -12.91
C ARG A 63 -9.84 -4.49 -13.36
N GLY A 64 -10.53 -3.87 -14.31
CA GLY A 64 -11.70 -4.47 -14.97
C GLY A 64 -12.95 -3.62 -14.89
N ALA A 65 -13.95 -4.00 -15.69
CA ALA A 65 -15.25 -3.36 -15.70
C ALA A 65 -16.19 -4.05 -14.71
N GLY A 66 -16.56 -3.34 -13.65
CA GLY A 66 -17.51 -3.83 -12.65
C GLY A 66 -17.49 -2.97 -11.39
N PRO A 67 -18.56 -2.99 -10.57
CA PRO A 67 -18.50 -2.41 -9.25
C PRO A 67 -17.41 -3.12 -8.43
N ALA A 68 -16.60 -2.36 -7.69
CA ALA A 68 -15.70 -2.95 -6.71
C ALA A 68 -16.51 -3.75 -5.67
N PRO A 69 -16.08 -4.97 -5.31
CA PRO A 69 -16.67 -5.67 -4.19
C PRO A 69 -16.55 -4.81 -2.92
N ALA A 70 -17.48 -4.99 -1.99
CA ALA A 70 -17.44 -4.25 -0.73
C ALA A 70 -16.13 -4.59 0.01
N PRO A 71 -15.31 -3.58 0.37
CA PRO A 71 -14.03 -3.85 1.00
C PRO A 71 -14.20 -4.53 2.35
N SER A 72 -13.37 -5.57 2.58
CA SER A 72 -13.22 -6.21 3.88
C SER A 72 -12.10 -5.53 4.66
N PHE A 73 -12.37 -5.18 5.92
CA PHE A 73 -11.38 -4.54 6.79
C PHE A 73 -10.98 -5.48 7.93
N PRO A 74 -9.68 -5.78 8.12
CA PRO A 74 -9.22 -6.68 9.19
C PRO A 74 -9.54 -6.20 10.61
N SER A 75 -9.72 -4.88 10.79
CA SER A 75 -10.07 -4.31 12.09
C SER A 75 -10.88 -3.03 11.98
N LYS A 76 -11.59 -2.67 13.06
CA LYS A 76 -12.28 -1.39 13.18
C LYS A 76 -11.32 -0.20 13.05
N THR A 77 -10.11 -0.33 13.59
CA THR A 77 -9.06 0.69 13.50
C THR A 77 -8.66 0.92 12.05
N LEU A 78 -8.41 -0.14 11.28
CA LEU A 78 -8.06 -0.03 9.86
C LEU A 78 -9.17 0.59 9.04
N ARG A 79 -10.43 0.20 9.29
CA ARG A 79 -11.60 0.84 8.66
C ARG A 79 -11.66 2.33 8.96
N GLN A 80 -11.40 2.74 10.20
CA GLN A 80 -11.40 4.15 10.60
C GLN A 80 -10.26 4.94 9.92
N ARG A 81 -9.04 4.39 9.87
CA ARG A 81 -7.90 5.01 9.19
C ARG A 81 -8.11 5.11 7.68
N TRP A 82 -8.67 4.07 7.07
CA TRP A 82 -9.09 4.08 5.67
C TRP A 82 -10.05 5.24 5.37
N LEU A 83 -11.14 5.36 6.14
CA LEU A 83 -12.12 6.42 5.94
C LEU A 83 -11.53 7.83 6.16
N ALA A 84 -10.50 7.97 6.99
CA ALA A 84 -9.77 9.23 7.14
C ALA A 84 -8.95 9.55 5.88
N ILE A 85 -8.22 8.58 5.33
CA ILE A 85 -7.46 8.72 4.09
C ILE A 85 -8.38 9.02 2.89
N GLU A 86 -9.52 8.36 2.80
CA GLU A 86 -10.52 8.61 1.74
C GLU A 86 -11.03 10.05 1.79
N ARG A 87 -11.33 10.58 2.99
CA ARG A 87 -11.73 11.98 3.19
C ARG A 87 -10.61 12.95 2.84
N LEU A 88 -9.39 12.67 3.29
CA LEU A 88 -8.20 13.46 2.97
C LEU A 88 -7.99 13.55 1.45
N CYS A 89 -8.18 12.44 0.73
CA CYS A 89 -8.12 12.42 -0.73
C CYS A 89 -9.23 13.28 -1.37
N ALA A 90 -10.44 13.27 -0.81
CA ALA A 90 -11.53 14.12 -1.30
C ALA A 90 -11.22 15.60 -1.08
N GLU A 91 -10.70 15.98 0.08
CA GLU A 91 -10.29 17.36 0.40
C GLU A 91 -9.15 17.82 -0.50
N LEU A 92 -8.15 16.95 -0.72
CA LEU A 92 -7.05 17.21 -1.64
C LEU A 92 -7.56 17.44 -3.07
N ASN A 93 -8.46 16.60 -3.56
CA ASN A 93 -9.02 16.71 -4.91
C ASN A 93 -9.82 18.01 -5.10
N LEU A 94 -10.56 18.46 -4.09
CA LEU A 94 -11.24 19.77 -4.14
C LEU A 94 -10.23 20.91 -4.28
N ALA A 95 -9.14 20.88 -3.50
CA ALA A 95 -8.08 21.88 -3.58
C ALA A 95 -7.33 21.85 -4.92
N GLU A 96 -7.13 20.65 -5.50
CA GLU A 96 -6.52 20.46 -6.81
C GLU A 96 -7.42 20.99 -7.94
N GLU A 97 -8.72 20.76 -7.87
CA GLU A 97 -9.71 21.29 -8.81
C GLU A 97 -9.74 22.82 -8.81
N GLU A 98 -9.83 23.44 -7.63
CA GLU A 98 -9.75 24.90 -7.47
C GLU A 98 -8.40 25.48 -7.95
N ALA A 99 -7.36 24.65 -7.89
CA ALA A 99 -6.02 24.98 -8.36
C ALA A 99 -5.80 24.78 -9.86
N GLY A 100 -6.74 24.13 -10.56
CA GLY A 100 -6.60 23.73 -11.96
C GLY A 100 -5.50 22.68 -12.16
N LEU A 101 -5.32 21.78 -11.20
CA LEU A 101 -4.32 20.71 -11.24
C LEU A 101 -4.96 19.36 -11.62
N PRO A 102 -4.16 18.39 -12.11
CA PRO A 102 -4.60 17.01 -12.18
C PRO A 102 -5.03 16.52 -10.80
N LEU A 103 -6.15 15.79 -10.75
CA LEU A 103 -6.69 15.23 -9.52
C LEU A 103 -5.90 13.99 -9.09
N THR A 104 -5.66 13.89 -7.79
CA THR A 104 -5.13 12.70 -7.13
C THR A 104 -6.08 11.52 -7.31
N ARG A 105 -5.54 10.40 -7.76
CA ARG A 105 -6.29 9.13 -7.90
C ARG A 105 -6.86 8.71 -6.54
N GLN A 106 -8.11 8.26 -6.55
CA GLN A 106 -8.73 7.67 -5.36
C GLN A 106 -7.93 6.45 -4.90
N PRO A 107 -7.57 6.35 -3.61
CA PRO A 107 -6.96 5.14 -3.08
C PRO A 107 -7.98 3.98 -3.10
N ASP A 108 -7.49 2.75 -3.03
CA ASP A 108 -8.32 1.56 -3.25
C ASP A 108 -8.18 0.54 -2.10
N PRO A 109 -9.24 0.25 -1.32
CA PRO A 109 -9.16 -0.64 -0.17
C PRO A 109 -9.18 -2.14 -0.55
N GLY A 110 -9.26 -2.50 -1.83
CA GLY A 110 -9.44 -3.88 -2.28
C GLY A 110 -8.36 -4.88 -1.83
N PHE A 111 -7.12 -4.43 -1.62
CA PHE A 111 -6.01 -5.30 -1.19
C PHE A 111 -5.79 -5.33 0.33
N MET A 112 -6.56 -4.58 1.12
CA MET A 112 -6.28 -4.39 2.55
C MET A 112 -6.31 -5.69 3.35
N ALA A 113 -7.35 -6.51 3.16
CA ALA A 113 -7.49 -7.78 3.87
C ALA A 113 -6.36 -8.75 3.50
N MET A 114 -6.15 -8.93 2.19
CA MET A 114 -5.13 -9.80 1.64
C MET A 114 -3.72 -9.43 2.12
N ALA A 115 -3.39 -8.14 2.11
CA ALA A 115 -2.11 -7.64 2.61
C ALA A 115 -1.94 -7.88 4.12
N TYR A 116 -3.02 -7.79 4.89
CA TYR A 116 -2.97 -8.04 6.33
C TYR A 116 -2.67 -9.51 6.63
N ASP A 117 -3.44 -10.42 6.04
CA ASP A 117 -3.33 -11.87 6.28
C ASP A 117 -1.95 -12.38 5.83
N TRP A 118 -1.49 -11.93 4.65
CA TRP A 118 -0.14 -12.22 4.18
C TRP A 118 0.95 -11.71 5.12
N ALA A 119 0.82 -10.48 5.63
CA ALA A 119 1.79 -9.92 6.57
C ALA A 119 1.74 -10.60 7.95
N LYS A 120 0.65 -11.29 8.31
CA LYS A 120 0.58 -12.17 9.49
C LYS A 120 1.27 -13.52 9.26
N GLY A 121 1.55 -13.88 8.01
CA GLY A 121 2.26 -15.10 7.64
C GLY A 121 1.36 -16.23 7.15
N ASP A 122 0.12 -15.92 6.75
CA ASP A 122 -0.76 -16.91 6.13
C ASP A 122 -0.19 -17.34 4.76
N ASP A 123 -0.48 -18.57 4.36
CA ASP A 123 0.00 -19.11 3.09
C ASP A 123 -0.76 -18.53 1.89
N LEU A 124 -0.15 -18.63 0.70
CA LEU A 124 -0.68 -17.99 -0.50
C LEU A 124 -2.05 -18.54 -0.92
N ASP A 125 -2.27 -19.85 -0.75
CA ASP A 125 -3.53 -20.47 -1.15
C ASP A 125 -4.67 -19.99 -0.24
N SER A 126 -4.40 -19.86 1.07
CA SER A 126 -5.35 -19.28 2.03
C SER A 126 -5.66 -17.82 1.73
N VAL A 127 -4.65 -17.01 1.41
CA VAL A 127 -4.79 -15.57 1.12
C VAL A 127 -5.57 -15.31 -0.18
N LEU A 128 -5.49 -16.22 -1.15
CA LEU A 128 -6.21 -16.11 -2.44
C LEU A 128 -7.56 -16.83 -2.47
N ALA A 129 -7.93 -17.59 -1.42
CA ALA A 129 -9.07 -18.49 -1.45
C ALA A 129 -10.42 -17.80 -1.74
N ASP A 130 -10.57 -16.56 -1.28
CA ASP A 130 -11.82 -15.79 -1.35
C ASP A 130 -11.78 -14.65 -2.38
N ASP A 131 -10.72 -14.54 -3.19
CA ASP A 131 -10.52 -13.44 -4.15
C ASP A 131 -10.28 -13.97 -5.58
N ASP A 132 -10.79 -13.24 -6.58
CA ASP A 132 -10.59 -13.57 -8.01
C ASP A 132 -9.17 -13.21 -8.50
N MET A 133 -8.30 -12.71 -7.61
CA MET A 133 -6.92 -12.33 -7.92
C MET A 133 -6.04 -13.51 -8.30
N SER A 134 -5.35 -13.39 -9.44
CA SER A 134 -4.34 -14.37 -9.82
C SER A 134 -3.08 -14.26 -8.94
N GLY A 135 -2.37 -15.38 -8.73
CA GLY A 135 -1.08 -15.35 -8.00
C GLY A 135 -0.03 -14.43 -8.66
N GLY A 136 -0.09 -14.23 -9.98
CA GLY A 136 0.78 -13.28 -10.69
C GLY A 136 0.46 -11.82 -10.34
N ASP A 137 -0.82 -11.47 -10.29
CA ASP A 137 -1.28 -10.14 -9.89
C ASP A 137 -1.00 -9.89 -8.40
N PHE A 138 -1.17 -10.90 -7.55
CA PHE A 138 -0.77 -10.83 -6.15
C PHE A 138 0.72 -10.48 -6.02
N VAL A 139 1.60 -11.23 -6.69
CA VAL A 139 3.06 -11.00 -6.62
C VAL A 139 3.42 -9.59 -7.12
N ARG A 140 2.72 -9.08 -8.13
CA ARG A 140 2.91 -7.71 -8.63
C ARG A 140 2.53 -6.68 -7.56
N ASN A 141 1.32 -6.77 -7.00
CA ASN A 141 0.85 -5.84 -5.97
C ASN A 141 1.72 -5.91 -4.71
N ALA A 142 2.13 -7.11 -4.30
CA ALA A 142 3.05 -7.35 -3.21
C ALA A 142 4.37 -6.60 -3.37
N LYS A 143 4.98 -6.63 -4.57
CA LYS A 143 6.23 -5.90 -4.85
C LYS A 143 6.06 -4.40 -4.75
N GLN A 144 4.98 -3.85 -5.32
CA GLN A 144 4.68 -2.42 -5.24
C GLN A 144 4.48 -1.98 -3.79
N LEU A 145 3.76 -2.78 -2.99
CA LEU A 145 3.56 -2.53 -1.57
C LEU A 145 4.88 -2.59 -0.78
N ILE A 146 5.73 -3.59 -1.02
CA ILE A 146 7.06 -3.69 -0.37
C ILE A 146 7.90 -2.44 -0.64
N ASP A 147 7.91 -1.96 -1.89
CA ASP A 147 8.68 -0.77 -2.26
C ASP A 147 8.14 0.48 -1.56
N LEU A 148 6.81 0.65 -1.48
CA LEU A 148 6.20 1.74 -0.71
C LEU A 148 6.52 1.62 0.80
N LEU A 149 6.44 0.43 1.39
CA LEU A 149 6.73 0.21 2.80
C LEU A 149 8.18 0.58 3.16
N ARG A 150 9.14 0.28 2.27
CA ARG A 150 10.53 0.73 2.43
C ARG A 150 10.63 2.25 2.43
N GLN A 151 9.96 2.91 1.49
CA GLN A 151 9.94 4.37 1.41
C GLN A 151 9.34 4.98 2.67
N LEU A 152 8.20 4.46 3.15
CA LEU A 152 7.57 4.88 4.41
C LEU A 152 8.54 4.68 5.59
N GLY A 153 9.24 3.55 5.64
CA GLY A 153 10.27 3.28 6.64
C GLY A 153 11.37 4.34 6.65
N ASP A 154 11.75 4.87 5.51
CA ASP A 154 12.82 5.85 5.37
C ASP A 154 12.39 7.30 5.64
N VAL A 155 11.12 7.65 5.41
CA VAL A 155 10.65 9.03 5.51
C VAL A 155 9.72 9.30 6.70
N ALA A 156 9.22 8.27 7.39
CA ALA A 156 8.31 8.44 8.51
C ALA A 156 8.96 9.24 9.66
N PRO A 157 8.32 10.33 10.13
CA PRO A 157 8.86 11.16 11.21
C PRO A 157 8.76 10.45 12.58
N ASN A 158 7.74 9.61 12.76
CA ASN A 158 7.57 8.80 13.95
C ASN A 158 8.45 7.54 13.85
N ALA A 159 9.35 7.35 14.82
CA ALA A 159 10.28 6.21 14.83
C ALA A 159 9.57 4.86 14.94
N GLY A 160 8.43 4.78 15.64
CA GLY A 160 7.62 3.56 15.74
C GLY A 160 6.99 3.20 14.39
N THR A 161 6.47 4.20 13.68
CA THR A 161 5.94 4.03 12.32
C THR A 161 7.04 3.62 11.33
N SER A 162 8.21 4.27 11.41
CA SER A 162 9.39 3.92 10.62
C SER A 162 9.84 2.48 10.83
N GLY A 163 9.92 2.03 12.09
CA GLY A 163 10.26 0.64 12.43
C GLY A 163 9.22 -0.35 11.92
N SER A 164 7.94 -0.10 12.20
CA SER A 164 6.81 -0.94 11.77
C SER A 164 6.76 -1.11 10.25
N ALA A 165 7.03 -0.05 9.49
CA ALA A 165 7.07 -0.10 8.03
C ALA A 165 8.23 -0.95 7.48
N ARG A 166 9.42 -0.85 8.10
CA ARG A 166 10.57 -1.70 7.74
C ARG A 166 10.31 -3.17 8.04
N ASP A 167 9.78 -3.45 9.23
CA ASP A 167 9.42 -4.81 9.65
C ASP A 167 8.35 -5.41 8.73
N ALA A 168 7.36 -4.61 8.34
CA ALA A 168 6.34 -4.99 7.38
C ALA A 168 6.97 -5.35 6.02
N ALA A 169 7.84 -4.48 5.48
CA ALA A 169 8.50 -4.72 4.19
C ALA A 169 9.33 -6.01 4.20
N GLU A 170 10.07 -6.27 5.30
CA GLU A 170 10.85 -7.49 5.45
C GLU A 170 9.98 -8.74 5.54
N GLY A 171 8.93 -8.73 6.37
CA GLY A 171 8.01 -9.85 6.53
C GLY A 171 7.33 -10.21 5.21
N PHE A 172 6.78 -9.20 4.53
CA PHE A 172 6.10 -9.35 3.25
C PHE A 172 7.01 -9.94 2.16
N PHE A 173 8.26 -9.46 2.10
CA PHE A 173 9.26 -9.96 1.16
C PHE A 173 9.67 -11.41 1.44
N ARG A 174 9.89 -11.78 2.71
CA ARG A 174 10.22 -13.17 3.09
C ARG A 174 9.10 -14.13 2.72
N GLY A 175 7.84 -13.76 2.96
CA GLY A 175 6.68 -14.53 2.51
C GLY A 175 6.72 -14.75 0.99
N LEU A 176 7.02 -13.70 0.22
CA LEU A 176 7.04 -13.78 -1.25
C LEU A 176 8.12 -14.74 -1.77
N VAL A 177 9.31 -14.69 -1.16
CA VAL A 177 10.40 -15.62 -1.47
C VAL A 177 9.99 -17.05 -1.16
N ALA A 178 9.38 -17.29 0.01
CA ALA A 178 8.90 -18.61 0.39
C ALA A 178 7.87 -19.17 -0.61
N ALA A 179 6.85 -18.40 -0.98
CA ALA A 179 5.85 -18.85 -1.96
C ALA A 179 6.46 -19.10 -3.35
N SER A 180 7.41 -18.27 -3.81
CA SER A 180 8.07 -18.49 -5.10
C SER A 180 8.89 -19.78 -5.16
N SER A 181 9.43 -20.23 -4.02
CA SER A 181 10.18 -21.49 -3.94
C SER A 181 9.29 -22.73 -4.04
N VAL A 182 8.02 -22.63 -3.61
CA VAL A 182 7.04 -23.72 -3.69
C VAL A 182 6.56 -23.93 -5.13
N ILE A 183 6.34 -22.85 -5.87
CA ILE A 183 5.88 -22.88 -7.26
C ILE A 183 6.96 -23.44 -8.21
N GLY A 184 8.24 -23.39 -7.83
CA GLY A 184 9.38 -23.82 -8.64
C GLY A 184 9.67 -25.34 -8.68
N THR A 185 8.86 -26.18 -8.03
CA THR A 185 9.09 -27.64 -8.00
C THR A 185 8.16 -28.35 -8.99
N PRO A 186 8.59 -28.70 -10.22
CA PRO A 186 7.78 -29.54 -11.09
C PRO A 186 7.67 -30.94 -10.47
N THR A 187 6.46 -31.32 -10.06
CA THR A 187 6.13 -32.67 -9.63
C THR A 187 6.40 -33.62 -10.80
N ALA A 188 7.52 -34.33 -10.76
CA ALA A 188 7.82 -35.36 -11.74
C ALA A 188 6.83 -36.52 -11.55
N SER A 189 5.86 -36.63 -12.46
CA SER A 189 4.97 -37.79 -12.53
C SER A 189 5.79 -39.06 -12.75
N PRO A 190 5.56 -40.15 -11.99
CA PRO A 190 6.25 -41.41 -12.21
C PRO A 190 5.85 -41.99 -13.57
N SER A 191 6.84 -42.27 -14.42
CA SER A 191 6.63 -42.93 -15.71
C SER A 191 6.07 -44.35 -15.51
N PRO A 192 5.11 -44.82 -16.34
CA PRO A 192 4.60 -46.16 -16.22
C PRO A 192 5.67 -47.18 -16.63
N SER A 193 5.85 -48.20 -15.79
CA SER A 193 6.75 -49.34 -16.02
C SER A 193 6.32 -50.13 -17.26
N PRO A 194 7.24 -50.62 -18.12
CA PRO A 194 6.87 -51.45 -19.25
C PRO A 194 6.44 -52.84 -18.76
N ALA A 195 5.26 -53.29 -19.19
CA ALA A 195 4.80 -54.66 -19.00
C ALA A 195 5.61 -55.61 -19.88
N ALA A 196 5.99 -56.75 -19.30
CA ALA A 196 6.66 -57.87 -19.94
C ALA A 196 5.72 -58.71 -20.81
#